data_AF-A0A8H6WIH5-F1
#
_entry.id   AF-A0A8H6WIH5-F1
#
_cell.length_a   1.000
_cell.length_b   1.000
_cell.length_c   1.000
_cell.angle_alpha   90.00
_cell.angle_beta   90.00
_cell.angle_gamma   90.00
#
_symmetry.space_group_name_H-M   'P 1'
#
loop_
_entity.id
_entity.type
_entity.pdbx_description
1 polymer ?
#
loop_
_entity_poly.entity_id
_entity_poly.type
_entity_poly.pdbx_seq_one_letter_code
_entity_poly.pdbx_strand_id
1 'polypeptide(L)'
;MSPAMTSGGGKKLGRTRDQPSSVPLTAMLGKLVHIGLDLALISVVLAGLKRNTGLTPKLTQVPNKDVRQLLRTYLEFGEYAFDFAVVIAGRSASFERTR
;
A
#
# COMPACT_ATOMS: atom_id res chain seq x y z
N MET A 1 -6.73 7.45 -72.11
CA MET A 1 -5.38 7.60 -71.52
C MET A 1 -5.49 8.56 -70.34
N SER A 2 -5.53 8.04 -69.11
CA SER A 2 -5.15 8.74 -67.85
C SER A 2 -3.61 8.92 -67.83
N PRO A 3 -2.95 9.71 -66.94
CA PRO A 3 -3.28 10.09 -65.55
C PRO A 3 -2.91 11.57 -65.21
N ALA A 4 -2.83 12.08 -63.98
CA ALA A 4 -3.61 11.99 -62.74
C ALA A 4 -3.14 13.20 -61.89
N MET A 5 -4.07 13.92 -61.26
CA MET A 5 -3.78 14.95 -60.27
C MET A 5 -3.13 14.33 -59.02
N THR A 6 -1.95 14.81 -58.63
CA THR A 6 -1.24 14.35 -57.42
C THR A 6 -1.88 15.00 -56.20
N SER A 7 -2.49 14.14 -55.38
CA SER A 7 -3.14 14.43 -54.11
C SER A 7 -2.12 14.77 -53.02
N GLY A 8 -2.23 15.97 -52.44
CA GLY A 8 -1.43 16.41 -51.32
C GLY A 8 -1.95 15.86 -49.98
N GLY A 9 -1.03 15.27 -49.21
CA GLY A 9 -0.89 15.57 -47.78
C GLY A 9 -2.07 15.26 -46.85
N GLY A 10 -2.59 14.03 -46.89
CA GLY A 10 -3.49 13.51 -45.86
C GLY A 10 -2.74 13.19 -44.57
N LYS A 11 -2.93 14.04 -43.56
CA LYS A 11 -2.39 13.96 -42.20
C LYS A 11 -2.61 12.57 -41.58
N LYS A 12 -1.54 12.02 -40.99
CA LYS A 12 -1.51 10.79 -40.17
C LYS A 12 -2.40 11.00 -38.93
N LEU A 13 -3.70 10.77 -39.09
CA LEU A 13 -4.72 10.90 -38.05
C LEU A 13 -5.03 9.51 -37.48
N GLY A 14 -5.03 9.38 -36.16
CA GLY A 14 -5.45 8.15 -35.48
C GLY A 14 -4.36 7.52 -34.63
N ARG A 15 -4.08 8.20 -33.51
CA ARG A 15 -3.31 7.70 -32.38
C ARG A 15 -3.99 6.40 -31.89
N THR A 16 -3.36 5.26 -32.13
CA THR A 16 -3.72 3.96 -31.56
C THR A 16 -3.63 4.01 -30.04
N ARG A 17 -4.74 4.21 -29.30
CA ARG A 17 -4.79 4.02 -27.84
C ARG A 17 -6.18 3.66 -27.34
N ASP A 18 -6.74 2.58 -27.86
CA ASP A 18 -7.75 1.81 -27.12
C ASP A 18 -7.25 0.38 -26.99
N GLN A 19 -6.16 0.21 -26.23
CA GLN A 19 -5.79 -1.11 -25.73
C GLN A 19 -6.38 -1.22 -24.31
N PRO A 20 -7.42 -2.05 -24.09
CA PRO A 20 -7.85 -2.34 -22.73
C PRO A 20 -6.68 -3.04 -22.05
N SER A 21 -6.04 -2.38 -21.10
CA SER A 21 -5.02 -3.00 -20.27
C SER A 21 -5.71 -4.03 -19.37
N SER A 22 -5.82 -5.27 -19.84
CA SER A 22 -6.03 -6.42 -18.97
C SER A 22 -4.79 -6.54 -18.10
N VAL A 23 -4.75 -5.75 -17.02
CA VAL A 23 -3.71 -5.83 -16.00
C VAL A 23 -3.65 -7.29 -15.54
N PRO A 24 -2.51 -7.97 -15.72
CA PRO A 24 -2.43 -9.39 -15.38
C PRO A 24 -2.73 -9.55 -13.89
N LEU A 25 -3.49 -10.57 -13.52
CA LEU A 25 -3.89 -10.84 -12.12
C LEU A 25 -2.68 -10.87 -11.18
N THR A 26 -1.52 -11.31 -11.68
CA THR A 26 -0.24 -11.29 -10.96
C THR A 26 0.23 -9.87 -10.61
N ALA A 27 0.07 -8.91 -11.51
CA ALA A 27 0.43 -7.51 -11.26
C ALA A 27 -0.54 -6.83 -10.28
N MET A 28 -1.82 -7.22 -10.27
CA MET A 28 -2.79 -6.75 -9.28
C MET A 28 -2.51 -7.34 -7.89
N LEU A 29 -2.20 -8.63 -7.81
CA LEU A 29 -1.85 -9.31 -6.56
C LEU A 29 -0.57 -8.73 -5.94
N GLY A 30 0.47 -8.48 -6.74
CA GLY A 30 1.70 -7.87 -6.26
C GLY A 30 1.46 -6.50 -5.61
N LYS A 31 0.62 -5.65 -6.21
CA LYS A 31 0.24 -4.36 -5.62
C LYS A 31 -0.51 -4.49 -4.31
N LEU A 32 -1.42 -5.47 -4.21
CA LEU A 32 -2.17 -5.71 -2.98
C LEU A 32 -1.26 -6.12 -1.83
N VAL A 33 -0.30 -7.01 -2.10
CA VAL A 33 0.69 -7.45 -1.11
C VAL A 33 1.55 -6.27 -0.65
N HIS A 34 2.03 -5.42 -1.57
CA HIS A 34 2.81 -4.25 -1.20
C HIS A 34 2.03 -3.29 -0.30
N ILE A 35 0.79 -2.95 -0.67
CA ILE A 35 -0.06 -2.06 0.14
C ILE A 35 -0.34 -2.68 1.50
N GLY A 36 -0.65 -3.98 1.56
CA GLY A 36 -0.88 -4.70 2.81
C GLY A 36 0.34 -4.71 3.71
N LEU A 37 1.53 -4.93 3.14
CA LEU A 37 2.79 -4.90 3.87
C LEU A 37 3.08 -3.49 4.41
N ASP A 38 2.88 -2.45 3.60
CA ASP A 38 3.10 -1.06 4.00
C ASP A 38 2.17 -0.66 5.15
N LEU A 39 0.88 -1.03 5.07
CA LEU A 39 -0.08 -0.86 6.16
C LEU A 39 0.38 -1.62 7.42
N ALA A 40 0.79 -2.87 7.29
CA ALA A 40 1.30 -3.62 8.44
C ALA A 40 2.52 -2.92 9.09
N LEU A 41 3.49 -2.48 8.28
CA LEU A 41 4.67 -1.76 8.76
C LEU A 41 4.32 -0.46 9.48
N ILE A 42 3.42 0.35 8.89
CA ILE A 42 2.96 1.60 9.50
C ILE A 42 2.30 1.31 10.86
N SER A 43 1.45 0.28 10.96
CA SER A 43 0.79 -0.08 12.22
C SER A 43 1.80 -0.45 13.32
N VAL A 44 2.86 -1.20 12.97
CA VAL A 44 3.93 -1.61 13.90
C VAL A 44 4.73 -0.40 14.37
N VAL A 45 5.04 0.54 13.48
CA VAL A 45 5.73 1.79 13.84
C VAL A 45 4.89 2.62 14.81
N LEU A 46 3.59 2.76 14.55
CA LEU A 46 2.66 3.48 15.44
C LEU A 46 2.54 2.80 16.81
N ALA A 47 2.54 1.47 16.86
CA ALA A 47 2.59 0.72 18.11
C ALA A 47 3.88 0.99 18.89
N GLY A 48 5.03 1.01 18.22
CA GLY A 48 6.32 1.37 18.82
C GLY A 48 6.32 2.80 19.40
N LEU A 49 5.77 3.78 18.65
CA LEU A 49 5.60 5.15 19.14
C LEU A 49 4.76 5.20 20.41
N LYS A 50 3.60 4.55 20.43
CA LYS A 50 2.72 4.48 21.60
C LYS A 50 3.42 3.87 22.81
N ARG A 51 4.17 2.77 22.63
CA ARG A 51 4.88 2.08 23.73
C ARG A 51 6.04 2.88 24.30
N ASN A 52 6.79 3.58 23.44
CA ASN A 52 8.00 4.29 23.85
C ASN A 52 7.73 5.72 24.32
N THR A 53 6.64 6.35 23.86
CA THR A 53 6.34 7.77 24.13
C THR A 53 4.95 8.03 24.72
N GLY A 54 4.04 7.06 24.65
CA GLY A 54 2.63 7.24 25.01
C GLY A 54 1.78 7.95 23.95
N LEU A 55 2.35 8.38 22.82
CA LEU A 55 1.64 9.08 21.76
C LEU A 55 0.84 8.12 20.87
N THR A 56 -0.42 8.45 20.61
CA THR A 56 -1.31 7.67 19.72
C THR A 56 -2.10 8.62 18.80
N PRO A 57 -2.44 8.21 17.57
CA PRO A 57 -3.28 9.00 16.68
C PRO A 57 -4.60 9.40 17.36
N LYS A 58 -4.98 10.67 17.22
CA LYS A 58 -6.16 11.22 17.87
C LYS A 58 -7.45 10.78 17.16
N LEU A 59 -7.88 9.55 17.42
CA LEU A 59 -9.08 8.96 16.82
C LEU A 59 -10.38 9.74 17.12
N THR A 60 -10.39 10.59 18.14
CA THR A 60 -11.54 11.46 18.43
C THR A 60 -11.80 12.50 17.34
N GLN A 61 -10.79 12.81 16.51
CA GLN A 61 -10.94 13.72 15.36
C GLN A 61 -11.66 13.06 14.17
N VAL A 62 -11.81 11.74 14.16
CA VAL A 62 -12.46 10.99 13.07
C VAL A 62 -13.97 11.04 13.29
N PRO A 63 -14.77 11.76 12.47
CA PRO A 63 -16.19 11.97 12.76
C PRO A 63 -17.01 10.68 12.67
N ASN A 64 -16.72 9.84 11.68
CA ASN A 64 -17.42 8.59 11.43
C ASN A 64 -17.02 7.52 12.46
N LYS A 65 -18.01 6.91 13.12
CA LYS A 65 -17.80 5.89 14.17
C LYS A 65 -17.20 4.59 13.63
N ASP A 66 -17.62 4.14 12.46
CA ASP A 66 -17.17 2.89 11.85
C ASP A 66 -15.71 3.00 11.40
N VAL A 67 -15.36 4.12 10.76
CA VAL A 67 -13.97 4.43 10.38
C VAL A 67 -13.09 4.52 11.63
N ARG A 68 -13.60 5.14 12.69
CA ARG A 68 -12.89 5.22 13.97
C ARG A 68 -12.66 3.83 14.55
N GLN A 69 -13.64 2.95 14.50
CA GLN A 69 -13.51 1.57 14.98
C GLN A 69 -12.51 0.78 14.14
N LEU A 70 -12.55 0.92 12.82
CA LEU A 70 -11.58 0.31 11.92
C LEU A 70 -10.15 0.76 12.25
N LEU A 71 -9.94 2.07 12.47
CA LEU A 71 -8.64 2.60 12.88
C LEU A 71 -8.20 2.09 14.25
N ARG A 72 -9.12 1.90 15.20
CA ARG A 72 -8.80 1.24 16.49
C ARG A 72 -8.25 -0.16 16.27
N THR A 73 -8.99 -0.98 15.52
CA THR A 73 -8.59 -2.36 15.22
C THR A 73 -7.27 -2.41 14.44
N TYR A 74 -7.05 -1.48 13.51
CA TYR A 74 -5.80 -1.38 12.78
C TYR A 74 -4.60 -1.01 13.69
N LEU A 75 -4.79 -0.11 14.67
CA LEU A 75 -3.75 0.22 15.64
C LEU A 75 -3.49 -0.93 16.62
N GLU A 76 -4.54 -1.64 17.06
CA GLU A 76 -4.43 -2.84 17.88
C GLU A 76 -3.67 -3.96 17.15
N PHE A 77 -3.95 -4.15 15.86
CA PHE A 77 -3.19 -5.08 15.01
C PHE A 77 -1.70 -4.76 15.02
N GLY A 78 -1.33 -3.48 14.96
CA GLY A 78 0.06 -3.04 15.08
C GLY A 78 0.73 -3.44 16.39
N GLU A 79 0.00 -3.38 17.52
CA GLU A 79 0.53 -3.83 18.82
C GLU A 79 0.77 -5.35 18.85
N TYR A 80 -0.17 -6.14 18.33
CA TYR A 80 0.00 -7.59 18.23
C TYR A 80 1.15 -7.97 17.29
N ALA A 81 1.26 -7.31 16.15
CA ALA A 81 2.34 -7.54 15.20
C ALA A 81 3.72 -7.16 15.79
N PHE A 82 3.78 -6.07 16.56
CA PHE A 82 4.99 -5.68 17.29
C PHE A 82 5.37 -6.74 18.33
N ASP A 83 4.42 -7.23 19.13
CA ASP A 83 4.67 -8.29 20.11
C ASP A 83 5.18 -9.57 19.44
N PHE A 84 4.57 -9.96 18.33
CA PHE A 84 5.00 -11.11 17.56
C PHE A 84 6.43 -10.94 17.02
N ALA A 85 6.77 -9.74 16.52
CA ALA A 85 8.13 -9.43 16.08
C ALA A 85 9.14 -9.55 17.22
N VAL A 86 8.81 -9.08 18.43
CA VAL A 86 9.65 -9.22 19.62
C VAL A 86 9.83 -10.69 20.02
N VAL A 87 8.76 -11.50 19.95
CA VAL A 87 8.85 -12.95 20.23
C VAL A 87 9.77 -13.64 19.23
N ILE A 88 9.64 -13.34 17.93
CA ILE A 88 10.52 -13.90 16.90
C ILE A 88 11.97 -13.47 17.14
N ALA A 89 12.20 -12.18 17.36
CA ALA A 89 13.54 -11.64 17.61
C ALA A 89 14.16 -12.29 18.85
N GLY A 90 13.43 -12.37 19.96
CA GLY A 90 13.92 -12.98 21.20
C GLY A 90 14.19 -14.49 21.11
N ARG A 91 13.62 -15.19 20.12
CA ARG A 91 13.91 -16.62 19.84
C ARG A 91 15.01 -16.81 18.80
N SER A 92 15.42 -15.75 18.11
CA SER A 92 16.45 -15.81 17.08
C SER A 92 17.84 -15.69 17.71
N ALA A 93 18.79 -16.48 17.21
CA ALA A 93 20.20 -16.35 17.58
C ALA A 93 20.84 -15.04 17.06
N SER A 94 20.15 -14.31 16.17
CA SER A 94 20.64 -13.05 15.61
C SER A 94 20.43 -11.84 16.52
N PHE A 95 19.63 -11.97 17.57
CA PHE A 95 19.35 -10.90 18.51
C PHE A 95 19.81 -11.27 19.91
N GLU A 96 20.31 -10.28 20.63
CA GLU A 96 20.64 -10.39 22.05
C GLU A 96 19.75 -9.46 22.87
N ARG A 97 19.54 -9.80 24.14
CA ARG A 97 18.83 -8.94 25.09
C ARG A 97 19.84 -8.17 25.91
N THR A 98 19.99 -6.88 25.63
CA THR A 98 20.99 -6.01 26.26
C THR A 98 20.51 -5.37 27.59
N ARG A 99 19.22 -5.48 27.93
CA ARG A 99 18.64 -4.92 29.16
C ARG A 99 17.55 -5.82 29.76
#